data_AF-A0A3P1WVV2-F1
#
_entry.id   AF-A0A3P1WVV2-F1
#
_cell.length_a   1.000
_cell.length_b   1.000
_cell.length_c   1.000
_cell.angle_alpha   90.00
_cell.angle_beta   90.00
_cell.angle_gamma   90.00
#
_symmetry.space_group_name_H-M   'P 1'
#
loop_
_entity.id
_entity.type
_entity.pdbx_description
1 polymer ?
#
loop_
_entity_poly.entity_id
_entity_poly.type
_entity_poly.pdbx_seq_one_letter_code
_entity_poly.pdbx_strand_id
1 'polypeptide(L)'
;MILVFRGWGGLGLGLPLLGAIVGVASAAGMKLEGQLFMTFAGIGALLGGAAAFLLGTYLNKNVPQRKAAQYEVERRTELQGLVDEGQFQVSPGAAVPKSREEGYGQAELLLAREVEEVRKTLTNRHTLYGIPMQWIGIVGGAIGIGIIIAGLFGN
;
A
#
# COMPACT_ATOMS: atom_id res chain seq x y z
N MET A 1 17.21 8.54 13.11
CA MET A 1 16.01 8.08 13.83
C MET A 1 15.40 6.92 13.03
N ILE A 2 15.43 5.69 13.56
CA ILE A 2 14.79 4.54 12.90
C ILE A 2 13.28 4.70 13.07
N LEU A 3 12.57 5.00 11.99
CA LEU A 3 11.12 5.14 12.01
C LEU A 3 10.52 3.73 12.04
N VAL A 4 10.18 3.26 13.24
CA VAL A 4 9.72 1.88 13.49
C VAL A 4 8.40 1.57 12.77
N PHE A 5 7.52 2.56 12.64
CA PHE A 5 6.19 2.40 12.03
C PHE A 5 5.76 3.68 11.30
N ARG A 6 5.24 3.54 10.08
CA ARG A 6 4.69 4.64 9.27
C ARG A 6 3.29 4.32 8.78
N GLY A 7 2.39 5.30 8.87
CA GLY A 7 1.02 5.19 8.36
C GLY A 7 0.21 4.11 9.08
N TRP A 8 -0.09 3.02 8.38
CA TRP A 8 -0.84 1.87 8.93
C TRP A 8 0.00 0.59 8.98
N GLY A 9 1.33 0.67 8.80
CA GLY A 9 2.20 -0.50 8.58
C GLY A 9 2.11 -1.61 9.65
N GLY A 10 1.83 -1.23 10.88
CA GLY A 10 1.63 -2.09 12.05
C GLY A 10 0.46 -3.05 11.94
N LEU A 11 -0.59 -2.77 11.13
CA LEU A 11 -1.62 -3.80 10.89
C LEU A 11 -1.06 -4.99 10.09
N GLY A 12 0.14 -4.86 9.49
CA GLY A 12 0.86 -5.98 8.89
C GLY A 12 1.15 -7.09 9.90
N LEU A 13 1.42 -6.74 11.17
CA LEU A 13 1.51 -7.69 12.28
C LEU A 13 0.17 -7.84 13.01
N GLY A 14 -0.57 -6.74 13.16
CA GLY A 14 -1.82 -6.73 13.92
C GLY A 14 -2.88 -7.67 13.36
N LEU A 15 -3.08 -7.71 12.04
CA LEU A 15 -4.12 -8.55 11.43
C LEU A 15 -3.82 -10.06 11.53
N PRO A 16 -2.60 -10.56 11.27
CA PRO A 16 -2.25 -11.95 11.58
C PRO A 16 -2.50 -12.34 13.04
N LEU A 17 -2.08 -11.49 13.99
CA LEU A 17 -2.26 -11.76 15.42
C LEU A 17 -3.73 -11.78 15.82
N LEU A 18 -4.51 -10.80 15.36
CA LEU A 18 -5.95 -10.76 15.58
C LEU A 18 -6.65 -11.97 14.97
N GLY A 19 -6.27 -12.35 13.75
CA GLY A 19 -6.77 -13.54 13.09
C GLY A 19 -6.51 -14.80 13.92
N ALA A 20 -5.28 -14.97 14.44
CA ALA A 20 -4.93 -16.09 15.30
C ALA A 20 -5.78 -16.13 16.59
N ILE A 21 -5.97 -14.96 17.24
CA ILE A 21 -6.81 -14.82 18.43
C ILE A 21 -8.27 -15.23 18.12
N VAL A 22 -8.82 -14.78 16.98
CA VAL A 22 -10.15 -15.18 16.54
C VAL A 22 -10.22 -16.69 16.32
N GLY A 23 -9.22 -17.28 15.65
CA GLY A 23 -9.14 -18.73 15.45
C GLY A 23 -9.14 -19.51 16.77
N VAL A 24 -8.32 -19.10 17.74
CA VAL A 24 -8.28 -19.66 19.09
C VAL A 24 -9.64 -19.53 19.80
N ALA A 25 -10.26 -18.36 19.74
CA ALA A 25 -11.56 -18.11 20.36
C ALA A 25 -12.66 -19.00 19.74
N SER A 26 -12.64 -19.19 18.41
CA SER A 26 -13.55 -20.10 17.72
C SER A 26 -13.35 -21.55 18.16
N ALA A 27 -12.10 -22.02 18.24
CA ALA A 27 -11.80 -23.37 18.71
C ALA A 27 -12.26 -23.60 20.15
N ALA A 28 -12.02 -22.63 21.04
CA ALA A 28 -12.47 -22.68 22.43
C ALA A 28 -14.00 -22.72 22.53
N GLY A 29 -14.71 -21.91 21.75
CA GLY A 29 -16.18 -21.92 21.69
C GLY A 29 -16.75 -23.26 21.20
N MET A 30 -16.02 -23.95 20.33
CA MET A 30 -16.35 -25.28 19.83
C MET A 30 -15.85 -26.42 20.74
N LYS A 31 -15.16 -26.10 21.85
CA LYS A 31 -14.53 -27.07 22.76
C LYS A 31 -13.59 -28.06 22.05
N LEU A 32 -12.89 -27.58 21.01
CA LEU A 32 -11.87 -28.35 20.32
C LEU A 32 -10.62 -28.44 21.19
N GLU A 33 -9.95 -29.59 21.16
CA GLU A 33 -8.73 -29.84 21.91
C GLU A 33 -7.60 -30.32 20.99
N GLY A 34 -6.37 -30.32 21.54
CA GLY A 34 -5.20 -30.87 20.87
C GLY A 34 -4.90 -30.25 19.49
N GLN A 35 -4.68 -31.11 18.52
CA GLN A 35 -4.28 -30.76 17.15
C GLN A 35 -5.26 -29.84 16.42
N LEU A 36 -6.57 -30.07 16.60
CA LEU A 36 -7.63 -29.24 16.00
C LEU A 36 -7.64 -27.83 16.57
N PHE A 37 -7.38 -27.67 17.88
CA PHE A 37 -7.31 -26.35 18.51
C PHE A 37 -6.20 -25.48 17.90
N MET A 38 -5.00 -26.05 17.76
CA MET A 38 -3.86 -25.34 17.15
C MET A 38 -4.07 -25.05 15.66
N THR A 39 -4.73 -25.96 14.95
CA THR A 39 -5.05 -25.78 13.52
C THR A 39 -5.92 -24.54 13.30
N PHE A 40 -6.91 -24.29 14.16
CA PHE A 40 -7.76 -23.10 14.07
C PHE A 40 -7.00 -21.79 14.31
N ALA A 41 -6.04 -21.78 15.24
CA ALA A 41 -5.15 -20.64 15.44
C ALA A 41 -4.34 -20.33 14.17
N GLY A 42 -3.82 -21.37 13.52
CA GLY A 42 -3.09 -21.26 12.26
C GLY A 42 -3.95 -20.77 11.09
N ILE A 43 -5.18 -21.27 10.96
CA ILE A 43 -6.17 -20.77 9.96
C ILE A 43 -6.45 -19.29 10.19
N GLY A 44 -6.69 -18.90 11.44
CA GLY A 44 -6.90 -17.51 11.82
C GLY A 44 -5.72 -16.62 11.42
N ALA A 45 -4.49 -17.02 11.76
CA ALA A 45 -3.27 -16.31 11.40
C ALA A 45 -3.09 -16.18 9.87
N LEU A 46 -3.39 -17.26 9.12
CA LEU A 46 -3.32 -17.27 7.66
C LEU A 46 -4.30 -16.26 7.04
N LEU A 47 -5.56 -16.26 7.49
CA LEU A 47 -6.58 -15.32 7.02
C LEU A 47 -6.21 -13.88 7.39
N GLY A 48 -5.70 -13.65 8.60
CA GLY A 48 -5.19 -12.34 9.02
C GLY A 48 -4.00 -11.85 8.18
N GLY A 49 -3.08 -12.75 7.83
CA GLY A 49 -1.97 -12.48 6.91
C GLY A 49 -2.43 -12.13 5.50
N ALA A 50 -3.40 -12.87 4.95
CA ALA A 50 -4.01 -12.56 3.66
C ALA A 50 -4.70 -11.19 3.68
N ALA A 51 -5.44 -10.87 4.75
CA ALA A 51 -6.06 -9.55 4.92
C ALA A 51 -5.02 -8.43 4.98
N ALA A 52 -3.92 -8.60 5.72
CA ALA A 52 -2.81 -7.66 5.74
C ALA A 52 -2.15 -7.48 4.37
N PHE A 53 -2.00 -8.56 3.60
CA PHE A 53 -1.47 -8.50 2.24
C PHE A 53 -2.36 -7.68 1.30
N LEU A 54 -3.66 -7.97 1.28
CA LEU A 54 -4.62 -7.28 0.43
C LEU A 54 -4.76 -5.81 0.82
N LEU A 55 -4.90 -5.52 2.11
CA LEU A 55 -4.98 -4.15 2.61
C LEU A 55 -3.68 -3.38 2.32
N GLY A 56 -2.52 -3.99 2.57
CA GLY A 56 -1.22 -3.39 2.27
C GLY A 56 -1.05 -3.09 0.78
N THR A 57 -1.49 -3.99 -0.09
CA THR A 57 -1.48 -3.80 -1.54
C THR A 57 -2.39 -2.64 -1.95
N TYR A 58 -3.62 -2.61 -1.43
CA TYR A 58 -4.55 -1.53 -1.70
C TYR A 58 -3.99 -0.16 -1.26
N LEU A 59 -3.46 -0.08 -0.03
CA LEU A 59 -2.97 1.17 0.54
C LEU A 59 -1.63 1.64 -0.05
N ASN A 60 -0.70 0.73 -0.35
CA ASN A 60 0.62 1.09 -0.85
C ASN A 60 0.74 1.11 -2.38
N LYS A 61 -0.21 0.51 -3.13
CA LYS A 61 -0.19 0.49 -4.61
C LYS A 61 -1.42 1.17 -5.21
N ASN A 62 -2.62 0.65 -4.95
CA ASN A 62 -3.84 1.09 -5.65
C ASN A 62 -4.24 2.53 -5.31
N VAL A 63 -4.23 2.89 -4.02
CA VAL A 63 -4.57 4.25 -3.58
C VAL A 63 -3.59 5.29 -4.13
N PRO A 64 -2.25 5.10 -4.05
CA PRO A 64 -1.28 5.98 -4.68
C PRO A 64 -1.47 6.13 -6.19
N GLN A 65 -1.72 5.03 -6.91
CA GLN A 65 -1.98 5.05 -8.35
C GLN A 65 -3.22 5.89 -8.69
N ARG A 66 -4.33 5.68 -7.98
CA ARG A 66 -5.56 6.44 -8.19
C ARG A 66 -5.36 7.93 -7.91
N LYS A 67 -4.65 8.27 -6.82
CA LYS A 67 -4.35 9.67 -6.48
C LYS A 67 -3.42 10.33 -7.50
N ALA A 68 -2.42 9.61 -7.99
CA ALA A 68 -1.53 10.12 -9.03
C ALA A 68 -2.28 10.36 -10.35
N ALA A 69 -3.19 9.45 -10.74
CA ALA A 69 -4.01 9.63 -11.92
C ALA A 69 -4.99 10.81 -11.79
N GLN A 70 -5.60 11.00 -10.60
CA GLN A 70 -6.44 12.18 -10.33
C GLN A 70 -5.63 13.48 -10.42
N TYR A 71 -4.46 13.50 -9.78
CA TYR A 71 -3.54 14.64 -9.85
C TYR A 71 -3.12 14.94 -11.30
N GLU A 72 -2.83 13.93 -12.11
CA GLU A 72 -2.47 14.09 -13.52
C GLU A 72 -3.59 14.81 -14.30
N VAL A 73 -4.84 14.39 -14.15
CA VAL A 73 -5.99 14.97 -14.86
C VAL A 73 -6.22 16.43 -14.46
N GLU A 74 -6.22 16.70 -13.15
CA GLU A 74 -6.42 18.04 -12.60
C GLU A 74 -5.30 18.98 -13.07
N ARG A 75 -4.05 18.52 -12.93
CA ARG A 75 -2.87 19.31 -13.24
C ARG A 75 -2.70 19.52 -14.74
N ARG A 76 -3.01 18.54 -15.59
CA ARG A 76 -3.01 18.71 -17.05
C ARG A 76 -3.94 19.84 -17.47
N THR A 77 -5.16 19.86 -16.92
CA THR A 77 -6.17 20.89 -17.24
C THR A 77 -5.68 22.28 -16.84
N GLU A 78 -5.07 22.40 -15.65
CA GLU A 78 -4.49 23.65 -15.17
C GLU A 78 -3.35 24.14 -16.08
N LEU A 79 -2.39 23.26 -16.40
CA LEU A 79 -1.25 23.63 -17.24
C LEU A 79 -1.67 24.00 -18.67
N GLN A 80 -2.66 23.30 -19.24
CA GLN A 80 -3.23 23.65 -20.54
C GLN A 80 -3.91 25.03 -20.51
N GLY A 81 -4.67 25.34 -19.46
CA GLY A 81 -5.25 26.67 -19.25
C GLY A 81 -4.18 27.78 -19.20
N LEU A 82 -3.07 27.54 -18.49
CA LEU A 82 -1.96 28.48 -18.44
C LEU A 82 -1.30 28.68 -19.81
N VAL A 83 -1.21 27.64 -20.65
CA VAL A 83 -0.68 27.74 -22.02
C VAL A 83 -1.64 28.55 -22.90
N ASP A 84 -2.94 28.32 -22.77
CA ASP A 84 -3.96 29.05 -23.53
C ASP A 84 -4.00 30.54 -23.22
N GLU A 85 -3.85 30.89 -21.94
CA GLU A 85 -3.75 32.26 -21.45
C GLU A 85 -2.38 32.91 -21.74
N GLY A 86 -1.40 32.15 -22.25
CA GLY A 86 -0.04 32.63 -22.52
C GLY A 86 0.78 32.93 -21.25
N GLN A 87 0.32 32.45 -20.09
CA GLN A 87 0.99 32.65 -18.80
C GLN A 87 1.89 31.46 -18.39
N PHE A 88 1.90 30.39 -19.17
CA PHE A 88 2.67 29.19 -18.87
C PHE A 88 4.18 29.48 -18.82
N GLN A 89 4.81 29.06 -17.73
CA GLN A 89 6.26 29.00 -17.55
C GLN A 89 6.63 27.67 -16.89
N VAL A 90 7.62 26.97 -17.43
CA VAL A 90 8.09 25.67 -16.90
C VAL A 90 8.69 25.80 -15.49
N SER A 91 9.29 26.95 -15.20
CA SER A 91 9.86 27.30 -13.91
C SER A 91 9.89 28.82 -13.77
N PRO A 92 9.81 29.40 -12.57
CA PRO A 92 9.89 30.85 -12.39
C PRO A 92 11.14 31.45 -13.06
N GLY A 93 10.93 32.35 -14.02
CA GLY A 93 12.02 33.00 -14.76
C GLY A 93 12.55 32.21 -15.96
N ALA A 94 11.95 31.06 -16.30
CA ALA A 94 12.23 30.37 -17.55
C ALA A 94 11.71 31.18 -18.75
N ALA A 95 12.34 30.98 -19.91
CA ALA A 95 11.87 31.60 -21.15
C ALA A 95 10.42 31.13 -21.45
N VAL A 96 9.56 32.09 -21.79
CA VAL A 96 8.17 31.82 -22.20
C VAL A 96 8.21 31.01 -23.52
N PRO A 97 7.32 30.02 -23.71
CA PRO A 97 7.26 29.25 -24.96
C PRO A 97 7.10 30.16 -26.17
N LYS A 98 7.76 29.83 -27.29
CA LYS A 98 7.70 30.65 -28.51
C LYS A 98 6.40 30.43 -29.29
N SER A 99 5.70 29.33 -29.02
CA SER A 99 4.42 28.98 -29.61
C SER A 99 3.55 28.22 -28.60
N ARG A 100 2.23 28.16 -28.86
CA ARG A 100 1.29 27.36 -28.05
C ARG A 100 1.62 25.86 -28.12
N GLU A 101 1.99 25.35 -29.29
CA GLU A 101 2.41 23.94 -29.44
C GLU A 101 3.63 23.61 -28.61
N GLU A 102 4.63 24.51 -28.58
CA GLU A 102 5.80 24.35 -27.72
C GLU A 102 5.39 24.40 -26.23
N GLY A 103 4.46 25.28 -25.87
CA GLY A 103 3.90 25.38 -24.53
C GLY A 103 3.23 24.09 -24.06
N TYR A 104 2.38 23.48 -24.88
CA TYR A 104 1.75 22.20 -24.54
C TYR A 104 2.76 21.06 -24.41
N GLY A 105 3.76 21.00 -25.29
CA GLY A 105 4.83 20.00 -25.20
C GLY A 105 5.65 20.14 -23.90
N GLN A 106 5.98 21.38 -23.52
CA GLN A 106 6.69 21.67 -22.27
C GLN A 106 5.82 21.38 -21.03
N ALA A 107 4.53 21.71 -21.08
CA ALA A 107 3.56 21.42 -20.02
C ALA A 107 3.42 19.91 -19.76
N GLU A 108 3.34 19.10 -20.79
CA GLU A 108 3.22 17.64 -20.64
C GLU A 108 4.49 17.00 -20.07
N LEU A 109 5.68 17.52 -20.45
CA LEU A 109 6.95 17.08 -19.85
C LEU A 109 7.05 17.45 -18.37
N LEU A 110 6.58 18.64 -17.98
CA LEU A 110 6.51 19.05 -16.58
C LEU A 110 5.55 18.15 -15.80
N LEU A 111 4.34 17.96 -16.33
CA LEU A 111 3.32 17.09 -15.75
C LEU A 111 3.84 15.68 -15.50
N ALA A 112 4.49 15.07 -16.49
CA ALA A 112 5.04 13.72 -16.36
C ALA A 112 6.07 13.61 -15.22
N ARG A 113 6.88 14.66 -14.99
CA ARG A 113 7.82 14.71 -13.85
C ARG A 113 7.09 14.86 -12.53
N GLU A 114 6.16 15.81 -12.44
CA GLU A 114 5.37 16.07 -11.22
C GLU A 114 4.58 14.81 -10.79
N VAL A 115 3.91 14.14 -11.74
CA VAL A 115 3.14 12.91 -11.49
C VAL A 115 4.03 11.78 -10.97
N GLU A 116 5.23 11.61 -11.52
CA GLU A 116 6.16 10.57 -11.08
C GLU A 116 6.69 10.85 -9.65
N GLU A 117 6.95 12.12 -9.32
CA GLU A 117 7.34 12.52 -7.96
C GLU A 117 6.21 12.31 -6.94
N VAL A 118 4.98 12.68 -7.31
CA VAL A 118 3.78 12.42 -6.50
C VAL A 118 3.60 10.92 -6.30
N ARG A 119 3.72 10.12 -7.36
CA ARG A 119 3.60 8.65 -7.28
C ARG A 119 4.63 8.05 -6.32
N LYS A 120 5.89 8.47 -6.41
CA LYS A 120 6.98 8.03 -5.50
C LYS A 120 6.69 8.41 -4.05
N THR A 121 6.21 9.62 -3.82
CA THR A 121 5.93 10.14 -2.47
C THR A 121 4.73 9.45 -1.81
N LEU A 122 3.74 9.04 -2.61
CA LEU A 122 2.53 8.37 -2.14
C LEU A 122 2.71 6.86 -1.93
N THR A 123 3.63 6.22 -2.65
CA THR A 123 3.90 4.78 -2.55
C THR A 123 4.62 4.44 -1.25
N ASN A 124 4.37 3.23 -0.70
CA ASN A 124 5.04 2.72 0.51
C ASN A 124 4.95 3.70 1.72
N ARG A 125 3.78 4.30 1.94
CA ARG A 125 3.49 5.10 3.14
C ARG A 125 3.09 4.27 4.35
N HIS A 126 2.68 3.03 4.15
CA HIS A 126 2.23 2.12 5.19
C HIS A 126 3.27 0.99 5.37
N THR A 127 4.28 1.27 6.20
CA THR A 127 5.46 0.41 6.41
C THR A 127 5.74 0.20 7.90
N LEU A 128 6.38 -0.92 8.23
CA LEU A 128 6.90 -1.22 9.57
C LEU A 128 8.35 -1.66 9.40
N TYR A 129 9.27 -1.04 10.14
CA TYR A 129 10.73 -1.17 9.95
C TYR A 129 11.17 -0.93 8.49
N GLY A 130 10.48 -0.03 7.77
CA GLY A 130 10.72 0.23 6.36
C GLY A 130 10.18 -0.83 5.39
N ILE A 131 9.63 -1.94 5.89
CA ILE A 131 9.04 -3.00 5.07
C ILE A 131 7.56 -2.66 4.80
N PRO A 132 7.12 -2.65 3.53
CA PRO A 132 5.70 -2.49 3.21
C PRO A 132 4.83 -3.55 3.85
N MET A 133 3.71 -3.11 4.43
CA MET A 133 2.73 -3.93 5.14
C MET A 133 2.42 -5.28 4.49
N GLN A 134 2.27 -5.31 3.17
CA GLN A 134 1.86 -6.53 2.47
C GLN A 134 2.88 -7.67 2.61
N TRP A 135 4.17 -7.36 2.72
CA TRP A 135 5.22 -8.36 2.91
C TRP A 135 5.23 -8.91 4.33
N ILE A 136 4.87 -8.10 5.31
CA ILE A 136 4.71 -8.53 6.70
C ILE A 136 3.49 -9.45 6.82
N GLY A 137 2.40 -9.13 6.10
CA GLY A 137 1.24 -10.00 5.98
C GLY A 137 1.59 -11.37 5.41
N ILE A 138 2.49 -11.44 4.41
CA ILE A 138 3.00 -12.72 3.87
C ILE A 138 3.74 -13.52 4.94
N VAL A 139 4.62 -12.89 5.72
CA VAL A 139 5.33 -13.57 6.82
C VAL A 139 4.33 -14.09 7.86
N GLY A 140 3.35 -13.27 8.26
CA GLY A 140 2.28 -13.70 9.18
C GLY A 140 1.47 -14.88 8.63
N GLY A 141 1.14 -14.85 7.34
CA GLY A 141 0.46 -15.96 6.66
C GLY A 141 1.28 -17.24 6.62
N ALA A 142 2.58 -17.14 6.32
CA ALA A 142 3.51 -18.27 6.33
C ALA A 142 3.66 -18.90 7.72
N ILE A 143 3.70 -18.08 8.78
CA ILE A 143 3.67 -18.57 10.17
C ILE A 143 2.36 -19.32 10.43
N GLY A 144 1.22 -18.79 9.97
CA GLY A 144 -0.08 -19.46 10.07
C GLY A 144 -0.07 -20.85 9.40
N ILE A 145 0.51 -20.96 8.20
CA ILE A 145 0.69 -22.25 7.50
C ILE A 145 1.57 -23.20 8.34
N GLY A 146 2.68 -22.72 8.90
CA GLY A 146 3.53 -23.53 9.77
C GLY A 146 2.78 -24.06 11.00
N ILE A 147 1.92 -23.24 11.61
CA ILE A 147 1.07 -23.65 12.74
C ILE A 147 0.05 -24.70 12.29
N ILE A 148 -0.57 -24.55 11.11
CA ILE A 148 -1.49 -25.56 10.56
C ILE A 148 -0.76 -26.89 10.38
N ILE A 149 0.41 -26.90 9.75
CA ILE A 149 1.20 -28.12 9.52
C ILE A 149 1.59 -28.76 10.86
N ALA A 150 2.07 -27.97 11.83
CA ALA A 150 2.41 -28.47 13.15
C ALA A 150 1.18 -29.01 13.90
N GLY A 151 0.01 -28.38 13.74
CA GLY A 151 -1.25 -28.86 14.29
C GLY A 151 -1.70 -30.18 13.68
N LEU A 152 -1.55 -30.37 12.36
CA LEU A 152 -2.00 -31.57 11.67
C LEU A 152 -1.06 -32.78 11.82
N PHE A 153 0.24 -32.53 11.99
CA PHE A 153 1.27 -33.57 11.93
C PHE A 153 2.20 -33.62 13.14
N GLY A 154 2.04 -32.73 14.12
CA GLY A 154 2.75 -32.78 15.39
C GLY A 154 2.20 -33.91 16.24
N ASN A 155 2.92 -35.04 16.25
CA ASN A 155 2.66 -36.18 17.14
C ASN A 155 2.85 -35.79 18.62
#